data_AF-A0A8T4I1G4-F1
#
_entry.id   AF-A0A8T4I1G4-F1
#
_cell.length_a   1.000
_cell.length_b   1.000
_cell.length_c   1.000
_cell.angle_alpha   90.00
_cell.angle_beta   90.00
_cell.angle_gamma   90.00
#
_symmetry.space_group_name_H-M   'P 1'
#
loop_
_entity.id
_entity.type
_entity.pdbx_description
1 polymer ?
#
loop_
_entity_poly.entity_id
_entity_poly.type
_entity_poly.pdbx_seq_one_letter_code
_entity_poly.pdbx_strand_id
1 'polypeptide(L)' 'MLMDDAVDHRPPLLPASPVPKVNRRRGRFGPKPREKKTVVLTSDLHQLAENARIVWGETGYVFMLTKAYTGM' A
#
# COMPACT_ATOMS: atom_id res chain seq x y z
N MET A 1 -5.00 -14.56 20.11
CA MET A 1 -5.68 -13.28 20.47
C MET A 1 -5.24 -13.01 21.88
N LEU A 2 -4.93 -11.77 22.28
CA LEU A 2 -4.30 -11.48 23.58
C LEU A 2 -4.91 -12.25 24.78
N MET A 3 -6.24 -12.39 24.83
CA MET A 3 -6.94 -13.14 25.89
C MET A 3 -6.88 -14.65 25.76
N ASP A 4 -6.85 -15.19 24.53
CA ASP A 4 -6.61 -16.63 24.31
C ASP A 4 -5.14 -16.98 24.62
N ASP A 5 -4.21 -16.09 24.27
CA ASP A 5 -2.77 -16.28 24.48
C ASP A 5 -2.44 -16.32 26.00
N ALA A 6 -3.21 -15.61 26.84
CA ALA A 6 -3.10 -15.65 28.31
C ALA A 6 -3.65 -16.96 28.93
N VAL A 7 -4.61 -17.60 28.26
CA VAL A 7 -5.13 -18.93 28.65
C VAL A 7 -4.18 -20.04 28.19
N ASP A 8 -3.58 -19.89 27.01
CA ASP A 8 -2.67 -20.87 26.41
C ASP A 8 -1.24 -20.83 26.98
N HIS A 9 -0.88 -19.78 27.73
CA HIS A 9 0.39 -19.66 28.44
C HIS A 9 0.59 -20.78 29.48
N ARG A 10 1.85 -21.20 29.72
CA ARG A 10 2.17 -22.18 30.77
C ARG A 10 3.16 -21.59 31.79
N PRO A 11 2.78 -21.43 33.06
CA PRO A 11 1.45 -21.72 33.65
C PRO A 11 0.37 -20.75 33.14
N PRO A 12 -0.91 -21.16 33.10
CA PRO A 12 -2.00 -20.32 32.60
C PRO A 12 -2.20 -19.12 33.51
N LEU A 13 -2.24 -17.92 32.91
CA LEU A 13 -2.47 -16.67 33.63
C LEU A 13 -3.96 -16.46 33.91
N LEU A 14 -4.83 -17.02 33.07
CA LEU A 14 -6.27 -17.03 33.23
C LEU A 14 -6.82 -18.45 32.97
N PRO A 15 -7.81 -18.92 33.75
CA PRO A 15 -8.41 -20.24 33.56
C PRO A 15 -9.33 -20.32 32.33
N ALA A 16 -9.96 -19.21 31.94
CA ALA A 16 -10.83 -19.13 30.76
C ALA A 16 -10.85 -17.70 30.19
N SER A 17 -11.05 -17.59 28.87
CA SER A 17 -11.20 -16.30 28.20
C SER A 17 -12.58 -15.72 28.47
N PRO A 18 -12.70 -14.48 28.99
CA PRO A 18 -13.99 -13.83 29.22
C PRO A 18 -14.62 -13.34 27.91
N VAL A 19 -13.89 -13.41 26.79
CA VAL A 19 -14.37 -12.97 25.48
C VAL A 19 -15.15 -14.12 24.83
N PRO A 20 -16.45 -13.96 24.53
CA PRO A 20 -17.21 -15.00 23.87
C PRO A 20 -16.58 -15.32 22.51
N LYS A 21 -16.22 -16.60 22.32
CA LYS A 21 -15.65 -17.10 21.07
C LYS A 21 -16.72 -17.05 19.99
N VAL A 22 -16.84 -15.89 19.33
CA VAL A 22 -17.61 -15.78 18.10
C VAL A 22 -16.84 -16.59 17.07
N ASN A 23 -17.24 -17.85 16.88
CA ASN A 23 -16.80 -18.73 15.80
C ASN A 23 -17.31 -18.20 14.45
N ARG A 24 -17.05 -16.93 14.14
CA ARG A 24 -16.94 -16.48 12.76
C ARG A 24 -15.68 -17.14 12.26
N ARG A 25 -15.84 -18.23 11.51
CA ARG A 25 -14.79 -18.71 10.60
C ARG A 25 -14.13 -17.46 10.02
N ARG A 26 -12.88 -17.17 10.39
CA ARG A 26 -12.16 -16.07 9.75
C ARG A 26 -12.26 -16.37 8.27
N GLY A 27 -12.85 -15.45 7.50
CA GLY A 27 -12.83 -15.58 6.04
C GLY A 27 -11.40 -15.88 5.62
N ARG A 28 -11.22 -16.79 4.66
CA ARG A 28 -9.88 -17.07 4.13
C ARG A 28 -9.26 -15.73 3.72
N PHE A 29 -8.03 -15.48 4.14
CA PHE A 29 -7.32 -14.28 3.74
C PHE A 29 -7.27 -14.23 2.21
N GLY A 30 -7.99 -13.29 1.61
CA GLY A 30 -7.87 -12.96 0.20
C GLY A 30 -6.72 -11.97 0.06
N PRO A 31 -5.72 -12.24 -0.80
CA PRO A 31 -4.70 -11.23 -1.09
C PRO A 31 -5.39 -9.96 -1.62
N LYS A 32 -4.95 -8.80 -1.15
CA LYS A 32 -5.43 -7.52 -1.70
C LYS A 32 -5.11 -7.46 -3.19
N PRO A 33 -6.03 -6.97 -4.04
CA PRO A 33 -5.72 -6.76 -5.45
C PRO A 33 -4.54 -5.81 -5.57
N ARG A 34 -3.53 -6.21 -6.34
CA ARG A 34 -2.39 -5.34 -6.67
C ARG A 34 -2.80 -4.38 -7.77
N GLU A 35 -2.47 -3.11 -7.60
CA GLU A 35 -2.60 -2.14 -8.69
C GLU A 35 -1.69 -2.53 -9.85
N LYS A 36 -2.25 -2.53 -11.06
CA LYS A 36 -1.48 -2.76 -12.27
C LYS A 36 -0.83 -1.44 -12.68
N LYS A 37 0.50 -1.44 -12.79
CA LYS A 37 1.22 -0.31 -13.36
C LYS A 37 0.91 -0.22 -14.84
N THR A 38 0.50 0.96 -15.29
CA THR A 38 0.29 1.24 -16.72
C THR A 38 1.61 1.71 -17.32
N VAL A 39 1.91 1.24 -18.53
CA VAL A 39 3.05 1.74 -19.31
C VAL A 39 2.70 3.14 -19.81
N VAL A 40 3.58 4.10 -19.53
CA VAL A 40 3.45 5.47 -20.05
C VAL A 40 4.37 5.59 -21.26
N LEU A 41 3.83 6.07 -22.39
CA LEU A 41 4.62 6.27 -23.60
C LEU A 41 5.49 7.52 -23.47
N THR A 42 6.61 7.53 -24.18
CA THR A 42 7.53 8.68 -24.22
C THR A 42 6.86 9.94 -24.78
N SER A 43 5.92 9.80 -25.72
CA SER A 43 5.10 10.89 -26.25
C SER A 43 4.29 11.57 -25.14
N ASP A 44 3.65 10.77 -24.31
CA ASP A 44 2.73 11.24 -23.27
C ASP A 44 3.52 11.92 -22.15
N LEU A 45 4.72 11.39 -21.84
CA LEU A 45 5.67 12.02 -20.93
C LEU A 45 6.15 13.38 -21.45
N HIS A 46 6.46 13.48 -22.74
CA HIS A 46 6.87 14.77 -23.32
C HIS A 46 5.74 15.80 -23.24
N GLN A 47 4.51 15.41 -23.56
CA GLN A 47 3.35 16.29 -23.43
C GLN A 47 3.12 16.72 -21.97
N LEU A 48 3.29 15.80 -21.03
CA LEU A 48 3.19 16.09 -19.60
C LEU A 48 4.28 17.07 -19.13
N ALA A 49 5.50 16.94 -19.67
CA ALA A 49 6.60 17.86 -19.39
C ALA A 49 6.33 19.26 -19.98
N GLU A 50 5.80 19.36 -21.21
CA GLU A 50 5.40 20.65 -21.80
C GLU A 50 4.29 21.31 -20.98
N ASN A 51 3.32 20.54 -20.48
CA ASN A 51 2.30 21.08 -19.58
C ASN A 51 2.92 21.61 -18.27
N ALA A 52 3.86 20.86 -17.69
CA ALA A 52 4.59 21.31 -16.51
C ALA A 52 5.42 22.58 -16.79
N ARG A 53 5.94 22.73 -18.01
CA ARG A 53 6.65 23.93 -18.44
C ARG A 53 5.78 25.17 -18.40
N ILE A 54 4.53 25.04 -18.83
CA ILE A 54 3.57 26.17 -18.84
C ILE A 54 3.24 26.60 -17.41
N VAL A 55 3.08 25.64 -16.49
CA VAL A 55 2.61 25.92 -15.11
C VAL A 55 3.75 26.34 -14.17
N TRP A 56 4.93 25.71 -14.30
CA TRP A 56 6.05 25.88 -13.37
C TRP A 56 7.32 26.44 -14.03
N GLY A 57 7.30 26.67 -15.34
CA GLY A 57 8.48 27.07 -16.10
C GLY A 57 9.42 25.90 -16.39
N GLU A 58 10.64 26.22 -16.81
CA GLU A 58 11.64 25.25 -17.25
C GLU A 58 11.99 24.20 -16.17
N THR A 59 11.93 24.59 -14.90
CA THR A 59 12.17 23.68 -13.76
C THR A 59 11.14 22.55 -13.73
N GLY A 60 9.87 22.83 -14.03
CA GLY A 60 8.82 21.81 -14.12
C GLY A 60 9.06 20.82 -15.26
N TYR A 61 9.47 21.32 -16.43
CA TYR A 61 9.80 20.49 -17.58
C TYR A 61 10.93 19.50 -17.26
N VAL A 62 12.05 20.02 -16.74
CA VAL A 62 13.23 19.22 -16.40
C VAL A 62 12.90 18.22 -15.29
N PHE A 63 12.14 18.63 -14.28
CA PHE A 63 11.74 17.74 -13.18
C PHE A 63 10.95 16.53 -13.69
N MET A 64 9.95 16.74 -14.57
CA MET A 64 9.12 15.64 -15.09
C MET A 64 9.92 14.65 -15.92
N LEU A 65 10.82 15.12 -16.78
CA LEU A 65 11.70 14.25 -17.56
C LEU A 65 12.69 13.49 -16.66
N THR A 66 13.32 14.18 -15.72
CA THR A 66 14.29 13.57 -14.81
C THR A 66 13.63 12.45 -14.02
N LYS A 67 12.44 12.71 -13.46
CA LYS A 67 11.64 11.72 -12.74
C LYS A 67 11.34 10.48 -13.60
N ALA A 68 10.90 10.70 -14.84
CA ALA A 68 10.50 9.62 -15.73
C ALA A 68 11.67 8.72 -16.17
N TYR A 69 12.85 9.29 -16.41
CA TYR A 69 14.01 8.53 -16.91
C TYR A 69 14.90 7.96 -15.79
N THR A 70 14.94 8.58 -14.61
CA THR A 70 15.80 8.14 -13.50
C THR A 70 15.06 7.32 -12.45
N GLY A 71 13.72 7.39 -12.41
CA GLY A 71 12.91 6.68 -11.43
C GLY A 71 13.00 7.22 -10.00
N MET A 72 13.55 8.43 -9.82
CA MET A 72 13.44 9.22 -8.58
C MET A 72 12.01 9.68 -8.33
#